data_AF-A0A2U9IEJ0-F1
#
_entry.id   AF-A0A2U9IEJ0-F1
#
_cell.length_a   1.000
_cell.length_b   1.000
_cell.length_c   1.000
_cell.angle_alpha   90.00
_cell.angle_beta   90.00
_cell.angle_gamma   90.00
#
_symmetry.space_group_name_H-M   'P 1'
#
loop_
_entity.id
_entity.type
_entity.pdbx_description
1 polymer ?
#
loop_
_entity_poly.entity_id
_entity_poly.type
_entity_poly.pdbx_seq_one_letter_code
_entity_poly.pdbx_strand_id
1 'polypeptide(L)'
;MKIITQVKAKVTDFGDFKSLIIEDINLSVFVDSKEAYLNDISIPKEIGNYVIDCINRADTISYEDYLTLEIEDYGLSIKQGNKEVLTIEFHGNKAVLLTPKKYCYEIRNADKLREMLRYKVSAYV
;
A
#
# COMPACT_ATOMS: atom_id res chain seq x y z
N MET A 1 3.93 -19.76 -3.88
CA MET A 1 3.76 -19.47 -5.33
C MET A 1 3.88 -17.96 -5.54
N LYS A 2 4.51 -17.48 -6.62
CA LYS A 2 4.59 -16.05 -6.91
C LYS A 2 3.63 -15.67 -8.02
N ILE A 3 2.71 -14.74 -7.74
CA ILE A 3 1.78 -14.18 -8.73
C ILE A 3 2.18 -12.73 -8.98
N ILE A 4 2.15 -12.32 -10.24
CA ILE A 4 2.43 -10.95 -10.65
C ILE A 4 1.23 -10.50 -11.49
N THR A 5 0.59 -9.42 -11.07
CA THR A 5 -0.58 -8.84 -11.76
C THR A 5 -0.50 -7.32 -11.76
N GLN A 6 -1.39 -6.67 -12.52
CA GLN A 6 -1.58 -5.23 -12.47
C GLN A 6 -2.85 -4.89 -11.71
N VAL A 7 -2.78 -3.81 -10.93
CA VAL A 7 -3.89 -3.28 -10.14
C VAL A 7 -4.04 -1.79 -10.41
N LYS A 8 -5.28 -1.34 -10.55
CA LYS A 8 -5.63 0.05 -10.72
C LYS A 8 -5.41 0.78 -9.39
N ALA A 9 -4.68 1.88 -9.48
CA ALA A 9 -4.42 2.77 -8.38
C ALA A 9 -4.91 4.18 -8.72
N LYS A 10 -5.47 4.85 -7.73
CA LYS A 10 -5.86 6.25 -7.77
C LYS A 10 -5.12 7.00 -6.67
N VAL A 11 -4.51 8.09 -7.05
CA VAL A 11 -3.77 8.96 -6.15
C VAL A 11 -4.41 10.33 -6.11
N THR A 12 -4.54 10.92 -4.93
CA THR A 12 -5.12 12.24 -4.73
C THR A 12 -4.23 13.08 -3.83
N ASP A 13 -4.09 14.37 -4.16
CA ASP A 13 -3.34 15.36 -3.38
C ASP A 13 -4.08 16.70 -3.35
N PHE A 14 -4.58 17.07 -2.18
CA PHE A 14 -5.22 18.36 -1.89
C PHE A 14 -4.38 19.19 -0.91
N GLY A 15 -3.05 19.07 -0.95
CA GLY A 15 -2.13 19.74 -0.05
C GLY A 15 -2.06 19.05 1.31
N ASP A 16 -2.94 19.45 2.23
CA ASP A 16 -2.97 18.91 3.60
C ASP A 16 -3.57 17.51 3.69
N PHE A 17 -4.18 17.02 2.61
CA PHE A 17 -4.69 15.67 2.48
C PHE A 17 -4.12 15.00 1.25
N LYS A 18 -3.61 13.77 1.44
CA LYS A 18 -3.16 12.91 0.35
C LYS A 18 -3.72 11.50 0.52
N SER A 19 -4.00 10.84 -0.59
CA SER A 19 -4.39 9.43 -0.58
C SER A 19 -3.84 8.63 -1.75
N LEU A 20 -3.66 7.33 -1.52
CA LEU A 20 -3.51 6.29 -2.53
C LEU A 20 -4.62 5.27 -2.29
N ILE A 21 -5.35 4.89 -3.33
CA ILE A 21 -6.38 3.85 -3.29
C ILE A 21 -6.04 2.83 -4.38
N ILE A 22 -5.87 1.57 -4.00
CA ILE A 22 -5.68 0.45 -4.91
C ILE A 22 -6.98 -0.36 -4.90
N GLU A 23 -7.85 -0.08 -5.86
CA GLU A 23 -9.26 -0.48 -5.85
C GLU A 23 -9.42 -2.01 -5.88
N ASP A 24 -8.59 -2.68 -6.66
CA ASP A 24 -8.65 -4.13 -6.89
C ASP A 24 -8.43 -4.98 -5.62
N ILE A 25 -7.57 -4.50 -4.71
CA ILE A 25 -7.24 -5.20 -3.46
C ILE A 25 -7.78 -4.52 -2.21
N ASN A 26 -8.60 -3.48 -2.37
CA ASN A 26 -9.16 -2.68 -1.27
C ASN A 26 -8.08 -2.20 -0.28
N LEU A 27 -6.93 -1.77 -0.81
CA LEU A 27 -5.86 -1.19 -0.02
C LEU A 27 -5.84 0.31 -0.23
N SER A 28 -5.79 1.06 0.85
CA SER A 28 -5.76 2.51 0.84
C SER A 28 -4.73 3.03 1.83
N VAL A 29 -4.05 4.11 1.45
CA VAL A 29 -3.18 4.89 2.32
C VAL A 29 -3.71 6.30 2.34
N PHE A 30 -3.97 6.82 3.54
CA PHE A 30 -4.42 8.18 3.77
C PHE A 30 -3.39 8.92 4.62
N VAL A 31 -3.13 10.18 4.28
CA VAL A 31 -2.30 11.07 5.09
C VAL A 31 -3.02 12.41 5.17
N ASP A 32 -3.20 12.92 6.37
CA ASP A 32 -3.65 14.29 6.59
C ASP A 32 -2.61 15.12 7.36
N SER A 33 -2.97 16.35 7.72
CA SER A 33 -2.12 17.27 8.48
C SER A 33 -1.57 16.70 9.79
N LYS A 34 -2.23 15.71 10.41
CA LYS A 34 -1.89 15.17 11.74
C LYS A 34 -1.58 13.68 11.75
N GLU A 35 -2.21 12.90 10.90
CA GLU A 35 -2.25 11.44 11.00
C GLU A 35 -2.02 10.76 9.65
N ALA A 36 -1.72 9.47 9.70
CA ALA A 36 -1.64 8.61 8.53
C ALA A 36 -2.22 7.24 8.84
N TYR A 37 -2.85 6.65 7.83
CA TYR A 37 -3.57 5.40 7.94
C TYR A 37 -3.31 4.50 6.74
N LEU A 38 -3.13 3.20 6.99
CA LEU A 38 -3.27 2.13 6.01
C LEU A 38 -4.63 1.49 6.24
N ASN A 39 -5.58 1.74 5.34
CA ASN A 39 -7.01 1.51 5.57
C ASN A 39 -7.48 2.17 6.88
N ASP A 40 -7.81 1.39 7.89
CA ASP A 40 -8.26 1.82 9.22
C ASP A 40 -7.15 1.72 10.30
N ILE A 41 -5.93 1.37 9.90
CA ILE A 41 -4.80 1.14 10.81
C ILE A 41 -3.88 2.35 10.81
N SER A 42 -3.64 2.94 11.99
CA SER A 42 -2.70 4.05 12.13
C SER A 42 -1.27 3.60 11.81
N ILE A 43 -0.57 4.41 11.00
CA ILE A 43 0.82 4.18 10.61
C ILE A 43 1.63 5.48 10.77
N PRO A 44 2.97 5.41 10.85
CA PRO A 44 3.80 6.60 10.83
C PRO A 44 3.56 7.44 9.57
N LYS A 45 3.49 8.76 9.71
CA LYS A 45 3.29 9.70 8.59
C LYS A 45 4.39 9.59 7.56
N GLU A 46 5.60 9.27 7.96
CA GLU A 46 6.76 9.11 7.07
C GLU A 46 6.52 7.97 6.08
N ILE A 47 5.91 6.88 6.52
CA ILE A 47 5.55 5.75 5.67
C ILE A 47 4.42 6.15 4.72
N GLY A 48 3.34 6.74 5.26
CA GLY A 48 2.21 7.17 4.44
C GLY A 48 2.63 8.16 3.35
N ASN A 49 3.37 9.21 3.72
CA ASN A 49 3.90 10.18 2.77
C ASN A 49 4.83 9.51 1.76
N TYR A 50 5.74 8.65 2.19
CA TYR A 50 6.65 7.96 1.28
C TYR A 50 5.91 7.14 0.22
N VAL A 51 4.94 6.33 0.64
CA VAL A 51 4.15 5.47 -0.26
C VAL A 51 3.45 6.31 -1.32
N ILE A 52 2.82 7.39 -0.89
CA ILE A 52 2.05 8.28 -1.74
C ILE A 52 2.97 9.09 -2.69
N ASP A 53 4.03 9.71 -2.16
CA ASP A 53 4.98 10.52 -2.92
C ASP A 53 5.85 9.64 -3.85
N CYS A 54 5.92 8.33 -3.59
CA CYS A 54 6.64 7.41 -4.47
C CYS A 54 5.96 7.18 -5.79
N ILE A 55 4.64 7.29 -5.84
CA ILE A 55 3.90 7.15 -7.07
C ILE A 55 4.11 8.44 -7.86
N ASN A 56 4.73 8.32 -9.02
CA ASN A 56 5.05 9.44 -9.88
C ASN A 56 3.74 10.07 -10.36
N ARG A 57 3.44 11.25 -9.84
CA ARG A 57 2.30 12.05 -10.26
C ARG A 57 2.81 12.99 -11.34
N ALA A 58 2.31 12.88 -12.56
CA ALA A 58 2.30 14.07 -13.42
C ALA A 58 1.54 15.16 -12.63
N ASP A 59 1.97 16.44 -12.67
CA ASP A 59 1.47 17.59 -11.87
C ASP A 59 -0.07 17.76 -11.89
N THR A 60 -0.78 16.84 -11.25
CA THR A 60 -2.22 16.63 -11.34
C THR A 60 -2.73 16.24 -9.96
N ILE A 61 -3.85 16.85 -9.59
CA ILE A 61 -4.50 16.69 -8.29
C ILE A 61 -5.02 15.26 -8.09
N SER A 62 -5.41 14.60 -9.19
CA SER A 62 -5.86 13.21 -9.22
C SER A 62 -5.20 12.50 -10.38
N TYR A 63 -4.56 11.37 -10.08
CA TYR A 63 -3.85 10.54 -11.05
C TYR A 63 -4.34 9.10 -10.94
N GLU A 64 -4.67 8.48 -12.07
CA GLU A 64 -5.01 7.07 -12.17
C GLU A 64 -3.95 6.35 -12.99
N ASP A 65 -3.45 5.22 -12.48
CA ASP A 65 -2.40 4.42 -13.12
C ASP A 65 -2.52 2.94 -12.74
N TYR A 66 -1.75 2.08 -13.39
CA TYR A 66 -1.62 0.69 -13.04
C TYR A 66 -0.31 0.45 -12.27
N LEU A 67 -0.44 -0.11 -11.07
CA LEU A 67 0.68 -0.59 -10.28
C LEU A 67 0.86 -2.09 -10.49
N THR A 68 2.09 -2.55 -10.40
CA THR A 68 2.39 -3.99 -10.35
C THR A 68 2.18 -4.47 -8.91
N LEU A 69 1.34 -5.49 -8.75
CA LEU A 69 1.16 -6.22 -7.51
C LEU A 69 1.87 -7.58 -7.63
N GLU A 70 2.83 -7.83 -6.74
CA GLU A 70 3.45 -9.13 -6.56
C GLU A 70 2.90 -9.76 -5.28
N ILE A 71 2.38 -10.98 -5.38
CA ILE A 71 1.82 -11.74 -4.27
C ILE A 71 2.70 -12.96 -4.02
N GLU A 72 3.06 -13.18 -2.76
CA GLU A 72 3.81 -14.33 -2.29
C GLU A 72 3.13 -14.94 -1.05
N ASP A 73 3.59 -16.13 -0.64
CA ASP A 73 2.91 -16.93 0.40
C ASP A 73 2.79 -16.19 1.75
N TYR A 74 3.69 -15.24 2.02
CA TYR A 74 3.76 -14.50 3.29
C TYR A 74 3.52 -12.99 3.13
N GLY A 75 3.10 -12.49 1.97
CA GLY A 75 3.02 -11.06 1.78
C GLY A 75 2.68 -10.59 0.38
N LEU A 76 2.72 -9.29 0.20
CA LEU A 76 2.58 -8.66 -1.10
C LEU A 76 3.49 -7.43 -1.23
N SER A 77 3.83 -7.12 -2.46
CA SER A 77 4.63 -5.95 -2.83
C SER A 77 3.95 -5.17 -3.94
N ILE A 78 3.92 -3.85 -3.79
CA ILE A 78 3.36 -2.91 -4.76
C ILE A 78 4.51 -2.14 -5.39
N LYS A 79 4.52 -2.07 -6.72
CA LYS A 79 5.57 -1.40 -7.50
C LYS A 79 4.98 -0.51 -8.59
N GLN A 80 5.67 0.58 -8.93
CA GLN A 80 5.42 1.38 -10.13
C GLN A 80 6.61 1.23 -11.07
N GLY A 81 6.43 0.51 -12.17
CA GLY A 81 7.56 0.08 -13.02
C GLY A 81 8.58 -0.71 -12.20
N ASN A 82 9.85 -0.27 -12.20
CA ASN A 82 10.93 -0.90 -11.43
C ASN A 82 11.07 -0.36 -10.00
N LYS A 83 10.23 0.58 -9.58
CA LYS A 83 10.30 1.23 -8.26
C LYS A 83 9.35 0.55 -7.30
N GLU A 84 9.88 0.02 -6.20
CA GLU A 84 9.07 -0.51 -5.10
C GLU A 84 8.42 0.65 -4.31
N VAL A 85 7.13 0.49 -4.00
CA VAL A 85 6.32 1.51 -3.34
C VAL A 85 6.07 1.10 -1.89
N LEU A 86 5.54 -0.12 -1.69
CA LEU A 86 5.21 -0.67 -0.39
C LEU A 86 5.29 -2.19 -0.45
N THR A 87 5.93 -2.80 0.54
CA THR A 87 5.86 -4.24 0.78
C THR A 87 5.22 -4.49 2.14
N ILE A 88 4.29 -5.44 2.20
CA ILE A 88 3.59 -5.87 3.40
C ILE A 88 3.92 -7.34 3.63
N GLU A 89 4.69 -7.62 4.68
CA GLU A 89 5.01 -8.98 5.09
C GLU A 89 4.21 -9.38 6.32
N PHE A 90 3.66 -10.58 6.30
CA PHE A 90 2.81 -11.13 7.34
C PHE A 90 3.56 -12.16 8.19
N HIS A 91 3.69 -11.88 9.49
CA HIS A 91 4.41 -12.71 10.45
C HIS A 91 3.53 -13.01 11.67
N GLY A 92 2.93 -14.21 11.74
CA GLY A 92 2.05 -14.57 12.87
C GLY A 92 0.80 -13.68 12.92
N ASN A 93 0.57 -12.90 13.98
CA ASN A 93 -0.53 -11.91 14.04
C ASN A 93 -0.06 -10.47 13.72
N LYS A 94 1.12 -10.33 13.11
CA LYS A 94 1.75 -9.05 12.78
C LYS A 94 1.84 -8.85 11.28
N ALA A 95 1.92 -7.58 10.88
CA ALA A 95 2.35 -7.19 9.54
C ALA A 95 3.51 -6.20 9.66
N VAL A 96 4.48 -6.31 8.76
CA VAL A 96 5.61 -5.40 8.65
C VAL A 96 5.45 -4.62 7.35
N LEU A 97 5.34 -3.30 7.48
CA LEU A 97 5.36 -2.38 6.34
C LEU A 97 6.81 -2.03 6.02
N LEU A 98 7.22 -2.31 4.79
CA LEU A 98 8.57 -2.07 4.30
C LEU A 98 8.53 -1.08 3.13
N THR A 99 9.47 -0.15 3.13
CA THR A 99 9.69 0.80 2.05
C THR A 99 11.17 0.80 1.64
N PRO A 100 11.52 1.13 0.38
CA PRO A 100 12.92 1.21 -0.06
C PRO A 100 13.78 2.22 0.69
N LYS A 101 13.17 3.25 1.31
CA LYS A 101 13.89 4.17 2.22
C LYS A 101 14.25 3.53 3.58
N LYS A 102 14.05 2.22 3.73
CA LYS A 102 14.26 1.45 4.96
C LYS A 102 13.34 1.86 6.11
N TYR A 103 12.21 2.54 5.83
CA TYR A 103 11.18 2.62 6.85
C TYR A 103 10.58 1.23 7.01
N CYS A 104 10.62 0.77 8.26
CA CYS A 104 10.07 -0.50 8.70
C CYS A 104 9.14 -0.21 9.87
N TYR A 105 7.89 -0.64 9.77
CA TYR A 105 6.92 -0.46 10.84
C TYR A 105 6.11 -1.73 11.06
N GLU A 106 6.07 -2.16 12.32
CA GLU A 106 5.30 -3.30 12.75
C GLU A 106 3.87 -2.86 13.13
N ILE A 107 2.89 -3.39 12.41
CA ILE A 107 1.49 -3.38 12.80
C ILE A 107 1.20 -4.65 13.61
N ARG A 108 0.70 -4.47 14.83
CA ARG A 108 0.17 -5.56 15.66
C ARG A 108 -1.31 -5.82 15.33
N ASN A 109 -1.76 -7.05 15.56
CA ASN A 109 -3.14 -7.48 15.28
C ASN A 109 -3.54 -7.29 13.81
N ALA A 110 -2.63 -7.64 12.89
CA ALA A 110 -2.82 -7.49 11.45
C ALA A 110 -3.74 -8.55 10.83
N ASP A 111 -4.47 -9.33 11.64
CA ASP A 111 -5.35 -10.41 11.17
C ASP A 111 -6.45 -9.87 10.25
N LYS A 112 -7.05 -8.72 10.58
CA LYS A 112 -8.04 -8.04 9.72
C LYS A 112 -7.45 -7.63 8.37
N LEU A 113 -6.26 -7.02 8.40
CA LEU A 113 -5.55 -6.63 7.18
C LEU A 113 -5.23 -7.86 6.33
N ARG A 114 -4.77 -8.93 6.96
CA ARG A 114 -4.48 -10.20 6.29
C ARG A 114 -5.72 -10.82 5.68
N GLU A 115 -6.82 -10.89 6.42
CA GLU A 115 -8.07 -11.49 5.94
C GLU A 115 -8.62 -10.73 4.73
N MET A 116 -8.64 -9.39 4.82
CA MET A 116 -9.07 -8.53 3.73
C MET A 116 -8.21 -8.74 2.47
N LEU A 117 -6.89 -8.74 2.62
CA LEU A 117 -5.98 -8.96 1.50
C LEU A 117 -6.09 -10.39 0.97
N ARG A 118 -6.14 -11.41 1.83
CA ARG A 118 -6.27 -12.82 1.42
C ARG A 118 -7.51 -13.05 0.56
N TYR A 119 -8.65 -12.49 0.95
CA TYR A 119 -9.89 -12.65 0.19
C TYR A 119 -9.76 -12.07 -1.23
N LYS A 120 -9.25 -10.84 -1.35
CA LYS A 120 -9.10 -10.16 -2.65
C LYS A 120 -7.98 -10.74 -3.50
N VAL A 121 -6.85 -11.08 -2.88
CA VAL A 121 -5.71 -11.71 -3.52
C VAL A 121 -6.05 -13.12 -4.01
N SER A 122 -6.88 -13.88 -3.30
CA SER A 122 -7.29 -15.22 -3.73
C SER A 122 -8.07 -15.24 -5.05
N ALA A 123 -8.64 -14.11 -5.47
CA ALA A 123 -9.24 -14.00 -6.81
C ALA A 123 -8.20 -14.08 -7.95
N TYR A 124 -6.90 -13.92 -7.63
CA TYR A 124 -5.79 -13.99 -8.59
C TYR A 124 -4.98 -15.29 -8.46
N VAL A 125 -5.27 -16.14 -7.46
CA VAL A 125 -4.52 -17.37 -7.09
C VAL A 125 -5.20 -18.60 -7.63
#